data_AF-A0A5M8PZT1-F1
#
_entry.id   AF-A0A5M8PZT1-F1
#
_cell.length_a   1.000
_cell.length_b   1.000
_cell.length_c   1.000
_cell.angle_alpha   90.00
_cell.angle_beta   90.00
_cell.angle_gamma   90.00
#
_symmetry.space_group_name_H-M   'P 1'
#
loop_
_entity.id
_entity.type
_entity.pdbx_description
1 polymer ?
#
loop_
_entity_poly.entity_id
_entity_poly.type
_entity_poly.pdbx_seq_one_letter_code
_entity_poly.pdbx_strand_id
1 'polypeptide(L)'
;MPLQGLLGLMGDEVTDADEESFLLFSQDLPSQDLGFVDAKASTLELTVASKDMTIHQSPPLLSSNRGGGTTGAVIWRVTPLFAEWISSPTNILFRQRVLTQDSVVLELGCGISGIVALTLLPRVKRYLATDQGYVLKLLNENLAENTTATQSSAKPAHQSSGHAGRTKPRPIQIPRASRAVETMALDWELDSLAALPGLLKVGSVHQSAASSGKPTLCIVAQQLRSPTVFHCWLSEFQKAFNVWRVPDELLTEDLKENSGFVMHVGLLHECKITLMERK
;
A
#
# COMPACT_ATOMS: atom_id res chain seq x y z
N MET A 1 16.55 6.38 -17.42
CA MET A 1 15.10 6.23 -17.21
C MET A 1 14.85 5.85 -15.75
N PRO A 2 13.89 6.46 -15.03
CA PRO A 2 13.59 6.18 -13.62
C PRO A 2 13.51 4.67 -13.29
N LEU A 3 12.88 3.91 -14.19
CA LEU A 3 12.69 2.47 -14.03
C LEU A 3 14.01 1.68 -14.12
N GLN A 4 14.89 1.99 -15.07
CA GLN A 4 16.15 1.26 -15.24
C GLN A 4 17.08 1.40 -14.02
N GLY A 5 17.08 2.58 -13.37
CA GLY A 5 17.81 2.80 -12.14
C GLY A 5 17.24 2.03 -10.95
N LEU A 6 15.91 1.83 -10.92
CA LEU A 6 15.27 0.97 -9.92
C LEU A 6 15.63 -0.50 -10.14
N LEU A 7 15.48 -1.01 -11.36
CA LEU A 7 15.73 -2.42 -11.67
C LEU A 7 17.20 -2.81 -11.40
N GLY A 8 18.15 -1.94 -11.75
CA GLY A 8 19.57 -2.19 -11.44
C GLY A 8 19.89 -2.26 -9.93
N LEU A 9 19.03 -1.72 -9.06
CA LEU A 9 19.17 -1.83 -7.61
C LEU A 9 18.38 -3.01 -7.01
N MET A 10 17.39 -3.54 -7.74
CA MET A 10 16.63 -4.72 -7.32
C MET A 10 17.39 -6.03 -7.56
N GLY A 11 18.39 -6.01 -8.45
CA GLY A 11 19.16 -7.20 -8.80
C GLY A 11 18.47 -8.00 -9.90
N ASP A 12 18.62 -9.32 -9.85
CA ASP A 12 18.14 -10.22 -10.89
C ASP A 12 16.61 -10.37 -10.83
N GLU A 13 16.01 -10.51 -12.01
CA GLU A 13 14.59 -10.84 -12.13
C GLU A 13 14.34 -12.26 -11.60
N VAL A 14 13.27 -12.44 -10.85
CA VAL A 14 12.79 -13.76 -10.43
C VAL A 14 12.15 -14.43 -11.65
N THR A 15 12.85 -15.39 -12.24
CA THR A 15 12.40 -16.11 -13.44
C THR A 15 11.84 -17.50 -13.16
N ASP A 16 12.14 -18.08 -12.00
CA ASP A 16 11.73 -19.43 -11.62
C ASP A 16 11.03 -19.39 -10.24
N ALA A 17 9.73 -19.72 -10.24
CA ALA A 17 8.92 -19.74 -9.03
C ALA A 17 9.30 -20.90 -8.09
N ASP A 18 9.79 -22.03 -8.61
CA ASP A 18 10.26 -23.15 -7.80
C ASP A 18 11.54 -22.77 -7.05
N GLU A 19 12.49 -22.15 -7.75
CA GLU A 19 13.75 -21.67 -7.15
C GLU A 19 13.48 -20.62 -6.05
N GLU A 20 12.69 -19.60 -6.36
CA GLU A 20 12.35 -18.54 -5.38
C GLU A 20 11.61 -19.11 -4.16
N SER A 21 10.67 -20.04 -4.38
CA SER A 21 9.96 -20.72 -3.29
C SER A 21 10.94 -21.54 -2.43
N PHE A 22 11.84 -22.28 -3.05
CA PHE A 22 12.85 -23.05 -2.34
C PHE A 22 13.73 -22.13 -1.48
N LEU A 23 14.25 -21.04 -2.06
CA LEU A 23 15.10 -20.09 -1.34
C LEU A 23 14.39 -19.47 -0.14
N LEU A 24 13.17 -18.98 -0.31
CA LEU A 24 12.43 -18.31 0.77
C LEU A 24 12.01 -19.26 1.90
N PHE A 25 11.59 -20.48 1.56
CA PHE A 25 11.12 -21.45 2.56
C PHE A 25 12.24 -22.34 3.14
N SER A 26 13.48 -22.18 2.66
CA SER A 26 14.67 -22.80 3.26
C SER A 26 15.24 -22.00 4.44
N GLN A 27 14.74 -20.78 4.67
CA GLN A 27 15.14 -19.90 5.78
C GLN A 27 14.61 -20.37 7.14
N ASP A 28 15.21 -19.85 8.22
CA ASP A 28 14.73 -20.06 9.60
C ASP A 28 13.53 -19.14 9.88
N LEU A 29 12.35 -19.58 9.46
CA LEU A 29 11.11 -18.80 9.61
C LEU A 29 10.59 -18.83 11.06
N PRO A 30 10.18 -17.68 11.63
CA PRO A 30 9.61 -17.63 12.97
C PRO A 30 8.29 -18.43 13.05
N SER A 31 7.96 -18.89 14.26
CA SER A 31 6.73 -19.65 14.55
C SER A 31 5.49 -18.95 13.99
N GLN A 32 4.70 -19.67 13.19
CA GLN A 32 3.63 -19.10 12.38
C GLN A 32 2.33 -18.96 13.17
N ASP A 33 2.08 -17.78 13.71
CA ASP A 33 0.73 -17.38 14.14
C ASP A 33 -0.13 -16.96 12.91
N LEU A 34 -1.38 -16.54 13.16
CA LEU A 34 -2.30 -16.10 12.08
C LEU A 34 -1.89 -14.77 11.43
N GLY A 35 -0.78 -14.14 11.86
CA GLY A 35 -0.21 -12.97 11.19
C GLY A 35 -0.94 -11.68 11.49
N PHE A 36 -1.71 -11.65 12.57
CA PHE A 36 -2.40 -10.46 13.06
C PHE A 36 -1.54 -9.73 14.10
N VAL A 37 -1.67 -8.41 14.18
CA VAL A 37 -1.01 -7.62 15.24
C VAL A 37 -1.60 -8.01 16.60
N ASP A 38 -2.92 -7.91 16.73
CA ASP A 38 -3.70 -8.49 17.83
C ASP A 38 -5.11 -8.80 17.30
N ALA A 39 -5.48 -10.08 17.24
CA ALA A 39 -6.77 -10.50 16.71
C ALA A 39 -7.95 -10.29 17.68
N LYS A 40 -7.68 -9.97 18.95
CA LYS A 40 -8.69 -9.88 20.02
C LYS A 40 -8.99 -8.43 20.41
N ALA A 41 -8.02 -7.53 20.27
CA ALA A 41 -8.20 -6.11 20.56
C ALA A 41 -9.22 -5.47 19.60
N SER A 42 -10.18 -4.72 20.14
CA SER A 42 -11.10 -3.91 19.33
C SER A 42 -10.49 -2.58 18.88
N THR A 43 -9.38 -2.16 19.50
CA THR A 43 -8.68 -0.91 19.19
C THR A 43 -7.19 -1.13 19.40
N LEU A 44 -6.38 -0.57 18.51
CA LEU A 44 -4.92 -0.63 18.56
C LEU A 44 -4.33 0.79 18.47
N GLU A 45 -3.37 1.07 19.34
CA GLU A 45 -2.53 2.25 19.27
C GLU A 45 -1.23 1.88 18.56
N LEU A 46 -0.98 2.47 17.40
CA LEU A 46 0.16 2.16 16.55
C LEU A 46 0.90 3.44 16.19
N THR A 47 2.23 3.38 16.18
CA THR A 47 3.07 4.42 15.58
C THR A 47 3.66 3.87 14.28
N VAL A 48 3.29 4.47 13.15
CA VAL A 48 3.76 4.06 11.82
C VAL A 48 4.18 5.30 11.03
N ALA A 49 5.37 5.27 10.44
CA ALA A 49 5.99 6.37 9.71
C ALA A 49 5.98 7.70 10.51
N SER A 50 6.34 7.62 11.80
CA SER A 50 6.28 8.74 12.76
C SER A 50 4.89 9.36 12.98
N LYS A 51 3.83 8.59 12.73
CA LYS A 51 2.44 8.99 12.97
C LYS A 51 1.80 8.04 13.99
N ASP A 52 1.34 8.60 15.09
CA ASP A 52 0.53 7.89 16.08
C ASP A 52 -0.91 7.78 15.57
N MET A 53 -1.48 6.58 15.69
CA MET A 53 -2.76 6.22 15.11
C MET A 53 -3.55 5.31 16.06
N THR A 54 -4.83 5.63 16.23
CA THR A 54 -5.80 4.78 16.91
C THR A 54 -6.60 4.05 15.84
N ILE A 55 -6.47 2.73 15.75
CA ILE A 55 -7.15 1.90 14.74
C ILE A 55 -8.15 0.98 15.41
N HIS A 56 -9.42 1.16 15.07
CA HIS A 56 -10.52 0.30 15.51
C HIS A 56 -10.59 -0.94 14.62
N GLN A 57 -10.78 -2.10 15.25
CA GLN A 57 -10.94 -3.42 14.64
C GLN A 57 -12.34 -3.99 14.88
N SER A 58 -12.69 -5.04 14.14
CA SER A 58 -13.90 -5.83 14.37
C SER A 58 -13.60 -7.32 14.62
N PRO A 59 -12.94 -7.70 15.73
CA PRO A 59 -12.64 -9.10 16.06
C PRO A 59 -13.82 -10.07 15.94
N PRO A 60 -15.06 -9.72 16.34
CA PRO A 60 -16.20 -10.65 16.22
C PRO A 60 -16.52 -11.07 14.78
N LEU A 61 -16.14 -10.26 13.78
CA LEU A 61 -16.34 -10.60 12.38
C LEU A 61 -15.42 -11.72 11.90
N LEU A 62 -14.25 -11.92 12.53
CA LEU A 62 -13.33 -13.01 12.17
C LEU A 62 -13.98 -14.38 12.31
N SER A 63 -14.81 -14.57 13.34
CA SER A 63 -15.53 -15.81 13.62
C SER A 63 -16.93 -15.86 12.99
N SER A 64 -17.29 -14.92 12.11
CA SER A 64 -18.63 -14.87 11.51
C SER A 64 -18.77 -15.87 10.35
N ASN A 65 -19.93 -16.51 10.24
CA ASN A 65 -20.26 -17.46 9.16
C ASN A 65 -20.73 -16.75 7.88
N ARG A 66 -20.23 -15.55 7.58
CA ARG A 66 -20.61 -14.83 6.35
C ARG A 66 -19.92 -15.47 5.15
N GLY A 67 -20.57 -15.40 3.98
CA GLY A 67 -20.06 -16.04 2.76
C GLY A 67 -18.82 -15.40 2.13
N GLY A 68 -18.36 -14.23 2.62
CA GLY A 68 -17.17 -13.55 2.12
C GLY A 68 -16.03 -13.56 3.14
N GLY A 69 -14.79 -13.39 2.66
CA GLY A 69 -13.60 -13.31 3.51
C GLY A 69 -13.75 -12.33 4.69
N THR A 70 -13.38 -12.75 5.89
CA THR A 70 -13.53 -11.97 7.14
C THR A 70 -12.24 -11.36 7.63
N THR A 71 -11.11 -11.75 7.05
CA THR A 71 -9.76 -11.39 7.49
C THR A 71 -9.46 -9.90 7.41
N GLY A 72 -10.20 -9.15 6.59
CA GLY A 72 -10.11 -7.68 6.53
C GLY A 72 -10.61 -6.96 7.79
N ALA A 73 -11.16 -7.69 8.77
CA ALA A 73 -11.71 -7.13 10.01
C ALA A 73 -10.67 -6.81 11.10
N VAL A 74 -9.42 -7.24 10.95
CA VAL A 74 -8.31 -6.97 11.87
C VAL A 74 -7.04 -6.61 11.10
N ILE A 75 -6.03 -6.08 11.79
CA ILE A 75 -4.77 -5.63 11.18
C ILE A 75 -3.79 -6.80 11.05
N TRP A 76 -3.28 -7.01 9.85
CA TRP A 76 -2.20 -7.93 9.57
C TRP A 76 -0.85 -7.32 9.94
N ARG A 77 0.08 -8.12 10.48
CA ARG A 77 1.44 -7.69 10.89
C ARG A 77 2.21 -7.07 9.74
N VAL A 78 2.01 -7.55 8.51
CA VAL A 78 2.67 -6.98 7.32
C VAL A 78 2.23 -5.55 7.01
N THR A 79 1.00 -5.15 7.36
CA THR A 79 0.44 -3.84 7.02
C THR A 79 1.24 -2.66 7.59
N PRO A 80 1.48 -2.55 8.91
CA PRO A 80 2.30 -1.46 9.47
C PRO A 80 3.76 -1.53 9.00
N LEU A 81 4.33 -2.74 8.83
CA LEU A 81 5.69 -2.91 8.34
C LEU A 81 5.85 -2.38 6.90
N PHE A 82 4.93 -2.75 6.02
CA PHE A 82 4.89 -2.25 4.65
C PHE A 82 4.69 -0.74 4.61
N ALA A 83 3.76 -0.21 5.41
CA ALA A 83 3.47 1.23 5.50
C ALA A 83 4.69 2.04 5.96
N GLU A 84 5.44 1.55 6.94
CA GLU A 84 6.71 2.15 7.38
C GLU A 84 7.71 2.20 6.23
N TRP A 85 7.93 1.05 5.56
CA TRP A 85 8.88 0.94 4.46
C TRP A 85 8.54 1.84 3.27
N ILE A 86 7.29 1.80 2.77
CA ILE A 86 6.89 2.56 1.58
C ILE A 86 6.86 4.06 1.83
N SER A 87 6.54 4.47 3.06
CA SER A 87 6.44 5.88 3.45
C SER A 87 7.77 6.49 3.86
N SER A 88 8.81 5.68 4.06
CA SER A 88 10.15 6.14 4.42
C SER A 88 10.68 7.23 3.45
N PRO A 89 11.26 8.33 3.96
CA PRO A 89 11.82 9.39 3.11
C PRO A 89 12.95 8.90 2.21
N THR A 90 13.62 7.80 2.59
CA THR A 90 14.71 7.17 1.82
C THR A 90 14.24 6.02 0.92
N ASN A 91 12.94 5.72 0.88
CA ASN A 91 12.39 4.65 0.06
C ASN A 91 12.82 4.76 -1.41
N ILE A 92 13.27 3.64 -1.97
CA ILE A 92 13.93 3.62 -3.27
C ILE A 92 13.02 4.03 -4.42
N LEU A 93 11.72 3.71 -4.35
CA LEU A 93 10.76 4.02 -5.40
C LEU A 93 10.60 5.53 -5.59
N PHE A 94 10.70 6.30 -4.50
CA PHE A 94 10.68 7.76 -4.53
C PHE A 94 12.04 8.36 -4.92
N ARG A 95 13.15 7.79 -4.41
CA ARG A 95 14.50 8.25 -4.77
C ARG A 95 14.78 8.11 -6.28
N GLN A 96 14.32 7.01 -6.87
CA GLN A 96 14.42 6.76 -8.32
C GLN A 96 13.34 7.49 -9.13
N ARG A 97 12.42 8.21 -8.49
CA ARG A 97 11.28 8.92 -9.12
C ARG A 97 10.34 8.00 -9.90
N VAL A 98 10.24 6.74 -9.49
CA VAL A 98 9.25 5.79 -9.99
C VAL A 98 7.88 6.10 -9.36
N LEU A 99 7.87 6.35 -8.05
CA LEU A 99 6.76 6.97 -7.34
C LEU A 99 7.04 8.46 -7.10
N THR A 100 6.00 9.27 -7.23
CA THR A 100 6.04 10.74 -7.15
C THR A 100 4.70 11.30 -6.67
N GLN A 101 4.65 12.61 -6.40
CA GLN A 101 3.42 13.36 -6.10
C GLN A 101 2.36 13.35 -7.22
N ASP A 102 2.70 12.82 -8.40
CA ASP A 102 1.81 12.61 -9.54
C ASP A 102 1.31 11.18 -9.68
N SER A 103 1.77 10.27 -8.81
CA SER A 103 1.40 8.84 -8.84
C SER A 103 -0.01 8.62 -8.32
N VAL A 104 -0.72 7.67 -8.91
CA VAL A 104 -2.02 7.19 -8.44
C VAL A 104 -1.81 5.81 -7.85
N VAL A 105 -2.25 5.60 -6.62
CA VAL A 105 -2.15 4.32 -5.92
C VAL A 105 -3.53 3.69 -5.81
N LEU A 106 -3.60 2.40 -6.12
CA LEU A 106 -4.74 1.53 -5.87
C LEU A 106 -4.29 0.46 -4.87
N GLU A 107 -5.03 0.31 -3.78
CA GLU A 107 -4.83 -0.78 -2.82
C GLU A 107 -5.99 -1.77 -2.93
N LEU A 108 -5.67 -3.04 -3.18
CA LEU A 108 -6.63 -4.14 -3.25
C LEU A 108 -6.62 -4.86 -1.90
N GLY A 109 -7.79 -5.04 -1.29
CA GLY A 109 -7.88 -5.68 0.02
C GLY A 109 -7.26 -4.84 1.13
N CYS A 110 -7.58 -3.54 1.17
CA CYS A 110 -6.99 -2.58 2.14
C CYS A 110 -7.36 -2.87 3.61
N GLY A 111 -8.37 -3.71 3.85
CA GLY A 111 -8.91 -3.98 5.15
C GLY A 111 -9.48 -2.74 5.84
N ILE A 112 -9.84 -2.89 7.10
CA ILE A 112 -10.44 -1.82 7.91
C ILE A 112 -9.45 -0.73 8.36
N SER A 113 -8.14 -0.92 8.20
CA SER A 113 -7.14 -0.10 8.92
C SER A 113 -6.89 1.29 8.32
N GLY A 114 -6.76 1.38 6.99
CA GLY A 114 -6.35 2.61 6.31
C GLY A 114 -4.90 3.06 6.58
N ILE A 115 -4.06 2.25 7.24
CA ILE A 115 -2.69 2.64 7.65
C ILE A 115 -1.82 3.03 6.45
N VAL A 116 -1.80 2.19 5.41
CA VAL A 116 -0.99 2.45 4.20
C VAL A 116 -1.49 3.72 3.50
N ALA A 117 -2.81 3.88 3.37
CA ALA A 117 -3.40 5.06 2.77
C ALA A 117 -3.03 6.36 3.53
N LEU A 118 -3.13 6.35 4.86
CA LEU A 118 -2.85 7.51 5.70
C LEU A 118 -1.37 7.92 5.72
N THR A 119 -0.47 6.96 5.58
CA THR A 119 0.99 7.19 5.59
C THR A 119 1.53 7.55 4.20
N LEU A 120 0.97 6.95 3.13
CA LEU A 120 1.46 7.15 1.77
C LEU A 120 0.82 8.35 1.04
N LEU A 121 -0.44 8.71 1.34
CA LEU A 121 -1.17 9.78 0.66
C LEU A 121 -0.40 11.12 0.57
N PRO A 122 0.33 11.58 1.61
CA PRO A 122 1.10 12.82 1.52
C PRO A 122 2.16 12.83 0.42
N ARG A 123 2.57 11.67 -0.11
CA ARG A 123 3.64 11.49 -1.09
C ARG A 123 3.15 11.24 -2.51
N VAL A 124 1.85 11.00 -2.71
CA VAL A 124 1.25 10.64 -4.00
C VAL A 124 0.12 11.58 -4.39
N LYS A 125 -0.35 11.49 -5.64
CA LYS A 125 -1.43 12.34 -6.16
C LYS A 125 -2.77 11.98 -5.56
N ARG A 126 -3.03 10.69 -5.50
CA ARG A 126 -4.32 10.07 -5.22
C ARG A 126 -4.08 8.67 -4.69
N TYR A 127 -4.90 8.29 -3.71
CA TYR A 127 -4.91 6.96 -3.13
C TYR A 127 -6.35 6.46 -3.11
N LEU A 128 -6.57 5.31 -3.77
CA LEU A 128 -7.85 4.62 -3.80
C LEU A 128 -7.73 3.30 -3.02
N ALA A 129 -8.34 3.26 -1.83
CA ALA A 129 -8.38 2.09 -0.98
C ALA A 129 -9.64 1.27 -1.33
N THR A 130 -9.47 -0.02 -1.63
CA THR A 130 -10.57 -0.88 -2.06
C THR A 130 -10.66 -2.16 -1.25
N ASP A 131 -11.87 -2.57 -0.94
CA ASP A 131 -12.18 -3.82 -0.24
C ASP A 131 -13.67 -4.16 -0.39
N GLN A 132 -14.10 -5.29 0.14
CA GLN A 132 -15.51 -5.66 0.23
C GLN A 132 -16.30 -4.62 1.02
N GLY A 133 -17.58 -4.40 0.65
CA GLY A 133 -18.41 -3.34 1.21
C GLY A 133 -18.54 -3.33 2.74
N TYR A 134 -18.44 -4.49 3.40
CA TYR A 134 -18.53 -4.59 4.86
C TYR A 134 -17.37 -3.89 5.60
N VAL A 135 -16.19 -3.81 4.96
CA VAL A 135 -15.00 -3.18 5.51
C VAL A 135 -15.13 -1.66 5.54
N LEU A 136 -15.81 -1.10 4.53
CA LEU A 136 -15.73 0.32 4.23
C LEU A 136 -16.26 1.22 5.35
N LYS A 137 -17.24 0.77 6.13
CA LYS A 137 -17.78 1.58 7.23
C LYS A 137 -16.69 1.89 8.26
N LEU A 138 -16.04 0.85 8.79
CA LEU A 138 -15.01 1.01 9.81
C LEU A 138 -13.72 1.59 9.23
N LEU A 139 -13.40 1.27 7.98
CA LEU A 139 -12.31 1.93 7.26
C LEU A 139 -12.50 3.45 7.22
N ASN A 140 -13.69 3.93 6.84
CA ASN A 140 -13.95 5.38 6.77
C ASN A 140 -13.91 6.03 8.16
N GLU A 141 -14.35 5.34 9.21
CA GLU A 141 -14.23 5.80 10.60
C GLU A 141 -12.74 5.97 11.00
N ASN A 142 -11.91 4.94 10.76
CA ASN A 142 -10.47 4.98 11.01
C ASN A 142 -9.77 6.07 10.20
N LEU A 143 -10.10 6.23 8.92
CA LEU A 143 -9.55 7.28 8.05
C LEU A 143 -9.91 8.67 8.57
N ALA A 144 -11.16 8.90 8.98
CA ALA A 144 -11.62 10.18 9.50
C ALA A 144 -10.86 10.56 10.78
N GLU A 145 -10.86 9.67 11.77
CA GLU A 145 -10.22 9.88 13.07
C GLU A 145 -8.73 10.24 12.93
N ASN A 146 -8.01 9.46 12.12
CA ASN A 146 -6.56 9.57 11.96
C ASN A 146 -6.12 10.63 10.92
N THR A 147 -7.04 11.24 10.18
CA THR A 147 -6.74 12.40 9.33
C THR A 147 -6.82 13.70 10.12
N THR A 148 -7.79 13.83 11.03
CA THR A 148 -7.94 15.01 11.91
C THR A 148 -6.88 15.10 13.00
N ALA A 149 -6.46 13.97 13.59
CA ALA A 149 -5.44 13.94 14.64
C ALA A 149 -4.06 14.44 14.18
N THR A 150 -3.76 14.34 12.88
CA THR A 150 -2.49 14.84 12.30
C THR A 150 -2.45 16.36 12.16
N GLN A 151 -3.58 17.06 12.31
CA GLN A 151 -3.65 18.53 12.29
C GLN A 151 -3.58 19.15 13.69
N SER A 152 -3.91 18.39 14.74
CA SER A 152 -4.04 18.89 16.12
C SER A 152 -2.81 18.64 17.01
N SER A 153 -1.79 17.91 16.55
CA SER A 153 -0.56 17.62 17.32
C SER A 153 0.41 18.80 17.46
N ALA A 154 0.07 19.99 16.97
CA ALA A 154 0.72 21.24 17.38
C ALA A 154 0.26 21.60 18.81
N LYS A 155 0.98 21.12 19.82
CA LYS A 155 0.75 21.51 21.23
C LYS A 155 0.68 23.04 21.36
N PRO A 156 -0.30 23.62 22.07
CA PRO A 156 -0.27 25.04 22.39
C PRO A 156 0.90 25.28 23.34
N ALA A 157 1.86 26.11 22.92
CA ALA A 157 2.88 26.60 23.84
C ALA A 157 2.20 27.39 24.97
N HIS A 158 2.54 27.06 26.22
CA HIS A 158 2.13 27.78 27.41
C HIS A 158 2.32 29.29 27.21
N GLN A 159 1.23 30.06 27.28
CA GLN A 159 1.29 31.52 27.29
C GLN A 159 1.77 31.97 28.68
N SER A 160 3.06 32.31 28.78
CA SER A 160 3.54 33.23 29.81
C SER A 160 3.19 34.65 29.39
N SER A 161 2.46 35.37 30.23
CA SER A 161 2.07 36.76 30.04
C SER A 161 3.28 37.69 29.93
N GLY A 162 3.43 38.39 28.80
CA GLY A 162 4.52 39.33 28.59
C GLY A 162 4.42 40.16 27.32
N HIS A 163 3.93 41.39 27.49
CA HIS A 163 4.12 42.61 26.68
C HIS A 163 3.78 42.64 25.17
N ALA A 164 2.95 43.63 24.82
CA ALA A 164 2.48 43.96 23.50
C ALA A 164 3.60 44.46 22.57
N GLY A 165 3.91 43.67 21.54
CA GLY A 165 4.77 44.03 20.42
C GLY A 165 4.03 43.84 19.10
N ARG A 166 3.95 44.92 18.33
CA ARG A 166 3.26 45.10 17.04
C ARG A 166 3.56 43.97 16.03
N THR A 167 2.56 43.18 15.67
CA THR A 167 2.70 42.01 14.77
C THR A 167 2.68 42.42 13.29
N LYS A 168 3.67 41.92 12.53
CA LYS A 168 3.65 41.93 11.05
C LYS A 168 2.61 40.92 10.55
N PRO A 169 1.89 41.19 9.45
CA PRO A 169 0.92 40.24 8.91
C PRO A 169 1.65 38.97 8.43
N ARG A 170 1.25 37.82 9.00
CA ARG A 170 1.64 36.49 8.48
C ARG A 170 1.08 36.34 7.05
N PRO A 171 1.83 35.75 6.11
CA PRO A 171 1.28 35.46 4.80
C PRO A 171 0.13 34.45 4.97
N ILE A 172 -1.00 34.76 4.35
CA ILE A 172 -2.17 33.87 4.29
C ILE A 172 -1.72 32.59 3.58
N GLN A 173 -1.50 31.52 4.35
CA GLN A 173 -1.37 30.18 3.76
C GLN A 173 -2.75 29.80 3.22
N ILE A 174 -2.87 29.82 1.90
CA ILE A 174 -4.02 29.22 1.21
C ILE A 174 -4.04 27.74 1.64
N PRO A 175 -5.14 27.21 2.21
CA PRO A 175 -5.20 25.81 2.57
C PRO A 175 -4.98 24.99 1.29
N ARG A 176 -3.90 24.22 1.24
CA ARG A 176 -3.76 23.17 0.22
C ARG A 176 -4.99 22.29 0.39
N ALA A 177 -5.86 22.24 -0.62
CA ALA A 177 -7.07 21.42 -0.59
C ALA A 177 -6.71 20.06 0.00
N SER A 178 -7.32 19.70 1.13
CA SER A 178 -7.01 18.48 1.86
C SER A 178 -7.27 17.31 0.93
N ARG A 179 -6.22 16.68 0.41
CA ARG A 179 -6.34 15.42 -0.31
C ARG A 179 -6.84 14.40 0.69
N ALA A 180 -8.01 13.82 0.43
CA ALA A 180 -8.56 12.72 1.21
C ALA A 180 -8.26 11.39 0.51
N VAL A 181 -8.20 10.31 1.29
CA VAL A 181 -8.22 8.95 0.75
C VAL A 181 -9.58 8.70 0.12
N GLU A 182 -9.59 8.15 -1.10
CA GLU A 182 -10.82 7.70 -1.75
C GLU A 182 -11.06 6.24 -1.39
N THR A 183 -12.30 5.86 -1.08
CA THR A 183 -12.68 4.47 -0.77
C THR A 183 -13.68 3.95 -1.80
N MET A 184 -13.58 2.67 -2.16
CA MET A 184 -14.52 2.02 -3.07
C MET A 184 -14.76 0.57 -2.67
N ALA A 185 -16.01 0.12 -2.78
CA ALA A 185 -16.35 -1.29 -2.67
C ALA A 185 -15.85 -2.03 -3.90
N LEU A 186 -14.96 -3.00 -3.68
CA LEU A 186 -14.46 -3.91 -4.70
C LEU A 186 -14.14 -5.25 -4.05
N ASP A 187 -14.90 -6.27 -4.41
CA ASP A 187 -14.52 -7.65 -4.16
C ASP A 187 -13.60 -8.10 -5.30
N TRP A 188 -12.29 -8.00 -5.10
CA TRP A 188 -11.30 -8.29 -6.14
C TRP A 188 -11.36 -9.75 -6.64
N GLU A 189 -12.01 -10.66 -5.91
CA GLU A 189 -12.20 -12.06 -6.32
C GLU A 189 -13.38 -12.23 -7.27
N LEU A 190 -14.44 -11.42 -7.13
CA LEU A 190 -15.74 -11.65 -7.78
C LEU A 190 -16.18 -10.52 -8.72
N ASP A 191 -15.74 -9.30 -8.47
CA ASP A 191 -16.20 -8.12 -9.20
C ASP A 191 -15.51 -7.98 -10.57
N SER A 192 -16.26 -7.46 -11.54
CA SER A 192 -15.68 -7.09 -12.83
C SER A 192 -14.84 -5.82 -12.72
N LEU A 193 -13.57 -5.89 -13.16
CA LEU A 193 -12.65 -4.75 -13.17
C LEU A 193 -12.84 -3.79 -14.35
N ALA A 194 -13.87 -3.97 -15.18
CA ALA A 194 -14.08 -3.19 -16.40
C ALA A 194 -14.22 -1.67 -16.16
N ALA A 195 -14.74 -1.26 -15.00
CA ALA A 195 -14.93 0.15 -14.64
C ALA A 195 -13.66 0.80 -14.04
N LEU A 196 -12.67 0.00 -13.61
CA LEU A 196 -11.52 0.46 -12.85
C LEU A 196 -10.65 1.47 -13.62
N PRO A 197 -10.35 1.31 -14.92
CA PRO A 197 -9.57 2.30 -15.67
C PRO A 197 -10.23 3.69 -15.69
N GLY A 198 -11.56 3.72 -15.88
CA GLY A 198 -12.35 4.95 -15.87
C GLY A 198 -12.32 5.63 -14.50
N LEU A 199 -12.42 4.85 -13.43
CA LEU A 199 -12.36 5.36 -12.07
C LEU A 199 -10.96 5.87 -11.68
N LEU A 200 -9.90 5.18 -12.10
CA LEU A 200 -8.53 5.60 -11.86
C LEU A 200 -8.17 6.86 -12.67
N LYS A 201 -9.00 7.25 -13.64
CA LYS A 201 -8.77 8.35 -14.60
C LYS A 201 -7.42 8.21 -15.32
N VAL A 202 -6.95 6.97 -15.46
CA VAL A 202 -5.75 6.62 -16.20
C VAL A 202 -6.16 6.59 -17.66
N GLY A 203 -6.06 7.73 -18.36
CA GLY A 203 -6.26 7.78 -19.82
C GLY A 203 -7.29 8.76 -20.38
N SER A 204 -7.79 9.76 -19.64
CA SER A 204 -8.54 10.87 -20.26
C SER A 204 -7.59 12.00 -20.70
N VAL A 205 -6.68 11.67 -21.61
CA VAL A 205 -6.00 12.62 -22.49
C VAL A 205 -6.04 11.98 -23.86
N HIS A 206 -6.55 12.72 -24.84
CA HIS A 206 -6.71 12.36 -26.25
C HIS A 206 -5.83 11.18 -26.71
N GLN A 207 -6.47 10.20 -27.36
CA GLN A 207 -5.81 9.21 -28.21
C GLN A 207 -5.01 9.95 -29.30
N SER A 208 -3.79 10.32 -28.97
CA SER A 208 -2.71 10.57 -29.91
C SER A 208 -1.85 9.31 -29.87
N ALA A 209 -1.76 8.64 -31.01
CA ALA A 209 -0.82 7.56 -31.23
C ALA A 209 0.60 7.99 -30.75
N ALA A 210 1.29 7.08 -30.07
CA ALA A 210 2.66 7.20 -29.53
C ALA A 210 2.86 7.91 -28.17
N SER A 211 2.03 7.64 -27.15
CA SER A 211 2.51 7.75 -25.76
C SER A 211 2.78 6.36 -25.18
N SER A 212 4.06 6.07 -24.92
CA SER A 212 4.46 4.96 -24.06
C SER A 212 3.75 5.14 -22.72
N GLY A 213 2.78 4.27 -22.40
CA GLY A 213 2.03 4.36 -21.15
C GLY A 213 2.97 4.45 -19.95
N LYS A 214 2.60 5.21 -18.92
CA LYS A 214 3.35 5.18 -17.65
C LYS A 214 3.34 3.74 -17.13
N PRO A 215 4.49 3.19 -16.69
CA PRO A 215 4.54 1.81 -16.22
C PRO A 215 3.63 1.62 -15.00
N THR A 216 3.00 0.45 -14.92
CA THR A 216 2.24 0.02 -13.74
C THR A 216 3.12 -0.90 -12.92
N LEU A 217 3.36 -0.52 -11.66
CA LEU A 217 4.03 -1.35 -10.68
C LEU A 217 3.00 -1.93 -9.71
N CYS A 218 3.11 -3.23 -9.45
CA CYS A 218 2.41 -3.91 -8.38
C CYS A 218 3.43 -4.26 -7.29
N ILE A 219 3.13 -3.95 -6.04
CA ILE A 219 4.01 -4.26 -4.90
C ILE A 219 3.24 -5.20 -3.99
N VAL A 220 3.82 -6.36 -3.71
CA VAL A 220 3.21 -7.40 -2.88
C VAL A 220 4.12 -7.63 -1.69
N ALA A 221 3.64 -7.31 -0.49
CA ALA A 221 4.26 -7.70 0.76
C ALA A 221 3.41 -8.80 1.38
N GLN A 222 4.01 -9.95 1.67
CA GLN A 222 3.27 -11.11 2.18
C GLN A 222 4.05 -11.87 3.25
N GLN A 223 3.32 -12.56 4.12
CA GLN A 223 3.91 -13.47 5.09
C GLN A 223 4.12 -14.85 4.46
N LEU A 224 5.29 -15.44 4.66
CA LEU A 224 5.62 -16.79 4.23
C LEU A 224 4.91 -17.79 5.14
N ARG A 225 3.94 -18.52 4.58
CA ARG A 225 3.11 -19.50 5.32
C ARG A 225 3.15 -20.89 4.70
N SER A 226 2.91 -20.97 3.40
CA SER A 226 2.86 -22.23 2.67
C SER A 226 3.69 -22.11 1.39
N PRO A 227 4.71 -22.97 1.20
CA PRO A 227 5.52 -22.94 -0.01
C PRO A 227 4.68 -23.23 -1.25
N THR A 228 3.71 -24.14 -1.15
CA THR A 228 2.83 -24.49 -2.27
C THR A 228 1.92 -23.33 -2.67
N VAL A 229 1.31 -22.63 -1.69
CA VAL A 229 0.44 -21.49 -1.99
C VAL A 229 1.24 -20.34 -2.58
N PHE A 230 2.42 -20.07 -2.03
CA PHE A 230 3.34 -19.05 -2.53
C PHE A 230 3.79 -19.37 -3.97
N HIS A 231 4.23 -20.60 -4.25
CA HIS A 231 4.61 -21.04 -5.59
C HIS A 231 3.46 -20.84 -6.60
N CYS A 232 2.24 -21.29 -6.25
CA CYS A 232 1.07 -21.12 -7.11
C CYS A 232 0.78 -19.64 -7.40
N TRP A 233 0.85 -18.79 -6.38
CA TRP A 233 0.70 -17.34 -6.54
C TRP A 233 1.76 -16.76 -7.48
N LEU A 234 3.04 -17.04 -7.23
CA LEU A 234 4.15 -16.46 -7.99
C LEU A 234 4.11 -16.90 -9.45
N SER A 235 3.83 -18.18 -9.70
CA SER A 235 3.67 -18.75 -11.04
C SER A 235 2.53 -18.09 -11.83
N GLU A 236 1.43 -17.74 -11.17
CA GLU A 236 0.33 -17.01 -11.81
C GLU A 236 0.70 -15.54 -12.03
N PHE A 237 1.31 -14.91 -11.02
CA PHE A 237 1.70 -13.49 -11.05
C PHE A 237 2.71 -13.21 -12.18
N GLN A 238 3.70 -14.08 -12.37
CA GLN A 238 4.70 -13.98 -13.45
C GLN A 238 4.11 -14.05 -14.87
N LYS A 239 2.87 -14.53 -15.05
CA LYS A 239 2.22 -14.50 -16.37
C LYS A 239 1.92 -13.08 -16.85
N ALA A 240 1.70 -12.16 -15.92
CA ALA A 240 1.33 -10.77 -16.21
C ALA A 240 2.43 -9.76 -15.85
N PHE A 241 3.40 -10.14 -15.02
CA PHE A 241 4.42 -9.25 -14.49
C PHE A 241 5.83 -9.83 -14.64
N ASN A 242 6.79 -8.98 -14.97
CA ASN A 242 8.20 -9.23 -14.65
C ASN A 242 8.38 -8.98 -13.14
N VAL A 243 9.03 -9.87 -12.40
CA VAL A 243 9.00 -9.87 -10.93
C VAL A 243 10.40 -9.75 -10.35
N TRP A 244 10.57 -8.90 -9.34
CA TRP A 244 11.81 -8.79 -8.56
C TRP A 244 11.50 -8.96 -7.08
N ARG A 245 12.35 -9.72 -6.37
CA ARG A 245 12.40 -9.68 -4.90
C ARG A 245 13.09 -8.39 -4.48
N VAL A 246 12.56 -7.70 -3.46
CA VAL A 246 13.22 -6.51 -2.92
C VAL A 246 14.42 -6.97 -2.05
N PRO A 247 15.66 -6.53 -2.33
CA PRO A 247 16.82 -6.90 -1.53
C PRO A 247 16.78 -6.33 -0.11
N ASP A 248 17.42 -7.04 0.83
CA ASP A 248 17.48 -6.69 2.26
C ASP A 248 18.03 -5.28 2.52
N GLU A 249 18.99 -4.81 1.70
CA GLU A 249 19.57 -3.47 1.83
C GLU A 249 18.55 -2.35 1.55
N LEU A 250 17.44 -2.70 0.89
CA LEU A 250 16.35 -1.79 0.59
C LEU A 250 15.17 -1.94 1.57
N LEU A 251 15.21 -2.89 2.51
CA LEU A 251 14.15 -3.20 3.46
C LEU A 251 14.44 -2.63 4.86
N THR A 252 13.37 -2.41 5.64
CA THR A 252 13.47 -2.20 7.08
C THR A 252 13.74 -3.54 7.78
N GLU A 253 14.37 -3.54 8.95
CA GLU A 253 14.81 -4.78 9.64
C GLU A 253 13.71 -5.85 9.74
N ASP A 254 12.48 -5.47 10.11
CA ASP A 254 11.37 -6.42 10.29
C ASP A 254 10.77 -6.99 8.99
N LEU A 255 11.29 -6.58 7.83
CA LEU A 255 10.89 -7.11 6.51
C LEU A 255 11.99 -7.92 5.83
N LYS A 256 13.21 -7.94 6.38
CA LYS A 256 14.37 -8.65 5.82
C LYS A 256 14.22 -10.17 5.88
N GLU A 257 15.16 -10.88 5.27
CA GLU A 257 15.27 -12.33 5.37
C GLU A 257 15.21 -12.82 6.84
N ASN A 258 14.61 -13.99 7.05
CA ASN A 258 14.30 -14.60 8.36
C ASN A 258 13.23 -13.87 9.19
N SER A 259 12.64 -12.76 8.73
CA SER A 259 11.50 -12.12 9.42
C SER A 259 10.17 -12.87 9.28
N GLY A 260 10.10 -13.79 8.32
CA GLY A 260 8.84 -14.45 7.91
C GLY A 260 8.03 -13.66 6.88
N PHE A 261 8.54 -12.53 6.40
CA PHE A 261 7.91 -11.75 5.33
C PHE A 261 8.80 -11.67 4.10
N VAL A 262 8.18 -11.41 2.95
CA VAL A 262 8.87 -11.13 1.69
C VAL A 262 8.14 -10.00 0.97
N MET A 263 8.91 -9.22 0.20
CA MET A 263 8.37 -8.23 -0.70
C MET A 263 8.80 -8.46 -2.13
N HIS A 264 7.83 -8.43 -3.04
CA HIS A 264 8.04 -8.50 -4.47
C HIS A 264 7.51 -7.24 -5.16
N VAL A 265 8.21 -6.82 -6.20
CA VAL A 265 7.75 -5.78 -7.13
C VAL A 265 7.54 -6.41 -8.49
N GLY A 266 6.30 -6.35 -8.97
CA GLY A 266 5.92 -6.74 -10.32
C GLY A 266 5.83 -5.51 -11.23
N LEU A 267 6.52 -5.53 -12.37
CA LEU A 267 6.31 -4.60 -13.46
C LEU A 267 5.37 -5.24 -14.48
N LEU A 268 4.22 -4.60 -14.73
CA LEU A 268 3.24 -5.14 -15.67
C LEU A 268 3.85 -5.24 -17.07
N HIS A 269 3.67 -6.39 -17.73
CA HIS A 269 4.07 -6.58 -19.13
C HIS A 269 3.49 -5.47 -20.01
N GLU A 270 4.26 -4.99 -20.99
CA GLU A 270 3.71 -4.08 -21.99
C GLU A 270 2.55 -4.76 -22.72
N CYS A 271 1.35 -4.21 -22.58
CA CYS A 271 0.17 -4.73 -23.25
C CYS A 271 0.31 -4.45 -24.75
N LYS A 272 0.78 -5.44 -25.52
CA LYS A 272 0.59 -5.45 -26.97
C LYS A 272 -0.89 -5.67 -27.23
N ILE A 273 -1.68 -4.59 -27.20
CA ILE A 273 -3.03 -4.60 -27.75
C ILE A 273 -2.87 -4.83 -29.26
N THR A 274 -2.79 -6.10 -29.65
CA THR A 274 -2.91 -6.49 -31.03
C THR A 274 -4.39 -6.40 -31.33
N LEU A 275 -4.84 -5.24 -31.81
CA LEU A 275 -6.12 -5.11 -32.46
C LEU A 275 -6.09 -6.06 -33.66
N MET A 276 -6.56 -7.30 -33.44
CA MET A 276 -7.02 -8.12 -34.55
C MET A 276 -8.29 -7.46 -35.06
N GLU A 277 -8.13 -6.53 -36.00
CA GLU A 277 -9.17 -6.16 -36.93
C GLU A 277 -9.61 -7.45 -37.64
N ARG A 278 -10.74 -8.01 -37.20
CA ARG A 278 -11.46 -8.98 -38.01
C ARG A 278 -11.97 -8.20 -39.22
N LYS A 279 -11.39 -8.48 -40.38
CA LYS A 279 -11.94 -8.13 -41.68
C LYS A 279 -13.31 -8.75 -41.87
#